data_AF-A0A5Q3QD72-F1
#
_entry.id   AF-A0A5Q3QD72-F1
#
_cell.length_a   1.000
_cell.length_b   1.000
_cell.length_c   1.000
_cell.angle_alpha   90.00
_cell.angle_beta   90.00
_cell.angle_gamma   90.00
#
_symmetry.space_group_name_H-M   'P 1'
#
loop_
_entity.id
_entity.type
_entity.pdbx_description
1 polymer ?
#
loop_
_entity_poly.entity_id
_entity_poly.type
_entity_poly.pdbx_seq_one_letter_code
_entity_poly.pdbx_strand_id
1 'polypeptide(L)'
;MVEQLTARLRRDPALAVEDPGAKPADHGADQQYRWRSLCRFHAALATEQVVTDAAVAHAGREAADAVWLGASLADLSAVTGKTRQAARKKWPDLGSVYRRRKWLANQVEAVHYAARLLADAAEQLTPAKGGAAYEEAIDRLVDALRRSEQAFGEQEPADAAARWRELDELIDRHVRTVLDLAAPDPADGSADFAAHGATGVLTYYDMATTSKDA
;
A
#
# COMPACT_ATOMS: atom_id res chain seq x y z
N MET A 1 -27.25 -0.19 7.72
CA MET A 1 -25.89 -0.79 7.67
C MET A 1 -25.39 -1.21 9.06
N VAL A 2 -25.24 -0.30 10.03
CA VAL A 2 -24.76 -0.63 11.39
C VAL A 2 -25.68 -1.64 12.10
N GLU A 3 -26.99 -1.46 12.04
CA GLU A 3 -27.95 -2.41 12.64
C GLU A 3 -27.89 -3.81 12.01
N GLN A 4 -27.64 -3.90 10.70
CA GLN A 4 -27.49 -5.18 9.99
C GLN A 4 -26.18 -5.87 10.36
N LEU A 5 -25.09 -5.11 10.55
CA LEU A 5 -23.81 -5.63 11.02
C LEU A 5 -23.91 -6.14 12.46
N THR A 6 -24.54 -5.39 13.36
CA THR A 6 -24.82 -5.83 14.74
C THR A 6 -25.71 -7.07 14.77
N ALA A 7 -26.74 -7.14 13.92
CA ALA A 7 -27.60 -8.31 13.82
C ALA A 7 -26.84 -9.57 13.34
N ARG A 8 -25.84 -9.39 12.45
CA ARG A 8 -24.96 -10.46 11.97
C ARG A 8 -23.98 -10.90 13.06
N LEU A 9 -23.28 -9.96 13.70
CA LEU A 9 -22.31 -10.24 14.77
C LEU A 9 -22.96 -10.86 16.01
N ARG A 10 -24.22 -10.56 16.31
CA ARG A 10 -24.97 -11.21 17.39
C ARG A 10 -25.12 -12.73 17.21
N ARG A 11 -25.00 -13.24 15.97
CA ARG A 11 -25.06 -14.68 15.69
C ARG A 11 -23.69 -15.36 15.75
N ASP A 12 -22.62 -14.60 16.00
CA ASP A 12 -21.27 -15.12 16.12
C ASP A 12 -21.09 -15.81 17.48
N PRO A 13 -20.78 -17.12 17.52
CA PRO A 13 -20.53 -17.82 18.77
C PRO A 13 -19.32 -17.28 19.54
N ALA A 14 -18.37 -16.62 18.87
CA ALA A 14 -17.21 -15.99 19.53
C ALA A 14 -17.60 -14.78 20.39
N LEU A 15 -18.79 -14.20 20.17
CA LEU A 15 -19.32 -13.07 20.94
C LEU A 15 -20.37 -13.48 21.97
N ALA A 16 -20.51 -14.78 22.25
CA ALA A 16 -21.41 -15.29 23.27
C ALA A 16 -21.07 -14.69 24.64
N VAL A 17 -22.05 -14.08 25.28
CA VAL A 17 -21.93 -13.58 26.65
C VAL A 17 -22.43 -14.69 27.58
N GLU A 18 -21.63 -15.06 28.57
CA GLU A 18 -22.06 -15.99 29.61
C GLU A 18 -23.25 -15.41 30.39
N ASP A 19 -24.21 -16.26 30.76
CA ASP A 19 -25.34 -15.81 31.58
C ASP A 19 -24.82 -15.45 32.99
N PRO A 20 -24.96 -14.18 33.43
CA PRO A 20 -24.50 -13.76 34.76
C PRO A 20 -25.31 -14.37 35.91
N GLY A 21 -26.34 -15.16 35.63
CA GLY A 21 -27.19 -15.81 36.63
C GLY A 21 -28.29 -14.90 37.16
N ALA A 22 -29.11 -15.49 38.04
CA ALA A 22 -30.20 -14.82 38.72
C ALA A 22 -29.68 -13.82 39.76
N LYS A 23 -30.39 -12.69 39.91
CA LYS A 23 -30.15 -11.69 40.96
C LYS A 23 -31.31 -11.66 41.95
N PRO A 24 -31.09 -11.24 43.21
CA PRO A 24 -32.14 -11.23 44.24
C PRO A 24 -33.39 -10.41 43.90
N ALA A 25 -33.27 -9.43 43.00
CA ALA A 25 -34.36 -8.55 42.58
C ALA A 25 -34.99 -8.96 41.23
N ASP A 26 -34.65 -10.12 40.67
CA ASP A 26 -35.21 -10.56 39.39
C ASP A 26 -36.67 -10.97 39.58
N HIS A 27 -37.56 -10.42 38.76
CA HIS A 27 -38.97 -10.79 38.72
C HIS A 27 -39.28 -11.57 37.44
N GLY A 28 -39.78 -12.80 37.58
CA GLY A 28 -40.14 -13.63 36.42
C GLY A 28 -38.97 -13.90 35.47
N ALA A 29 -39.05 -13.40 34.23
CA ALA A 29 -38.07 -13.67 33.17
C ALA A 29 -36.94 -12.62 33.05
N ASP A 30 -36.79 -11.74 34.05
CA ASP A 30 -35.81 -10.64 34.02
C ASP A 30 -34.37 -11.09 33.75
N GLN A 31 -33.95 -12.23 34.31
CA GLN A 31 -32.63 -12.81 34.03
C GLN A 31 -32.43 -13.03 32.51
N GLN A 32 -33.41 -13.64 31.84
CA GLN A 32 -33.33 -13.93 30.41
C GLN A 32 -33.32 -12.65 29.56
N TYR A 33 -34.14 -11.66 29.92
CA TYR A 33 -34.17 -10.37 29.24
C TYR A 33 -32.87 -9.58 29.44
N ARG A 34 -32.30 -9.62 30.63
CA ARG A 34 -30.99 -9.03 30.94
C ARG A 34 -29.90 -9.70 30.11
N TRP A 35 -29.82 -11.03 30.14
CA TRP A 35 -28.82 -11.79 29.37
C TRP A 35 -28.91 -11.48 27.86
N ARG A 36 -30.12 -11.53 27.28
CA ARG A 36 -30.33 -11.14 25.86
C ARG A 36 -29.90 -9.70 25.57
N SER A 37 -30.11 -8.78 26.52
CA SER A 37 -29.67 -7.39 26.38
C SER A 37 -28.16 -7.24 26.46
N LEU A 38 -27.48 -7.99 27.34
CA LEU A 38 -26.02 -8.04 27.41
C LEU A 38 -25.42 -8.63 26.13
N CYS A 39 -26.00 -9.70 25.55
CA CYS A 39 -25.57 -10.22 24.25
C CYS A 39 -25.73 -9.18 23.14
N ARG A 40 -26.83 -8.42 23.12
CA ARG A 40 -27.03 -7.31 22.16
C ARG A 40 -26.00 -6.20 22.36
N PHE A 41 -25.70 -5.86 23.60
CA PHE A 41 -24.72 -4.83 23.93
C PHE A 41 -23.30 -5.24 23.52
N HIS A 42 -22.89 -6.49 23.80
CA HIS A 42 -21.58 -6.99 23.37
C HIS A 42 -21.45 -7.00 21.84
N ALA A 43 -22.48 -7.44 21.12
CA ALA A 43 -22.51 -7.36 19.66
C ALA A 43 -22.43 -5.90 19.16
N ALA A 44 -23.05 -4.95 19.86
CA ALA A 44 -22.95 -3.53 19.51
C ALA A 44 -21.53 -2.97 19.71
N LEU A 45 -20.84 -3.33 20.78
CA LEU A 45 -19.43 -2.98 21.01
C LEU A 45 -18.51 -3.57 19.93
N ALA A 46 -18.73 -4.83 19.56
CA ALA A 46 -17.98 -5.45 18.46
C ALA A 46 -18.22 -4.73 17.13
N THR A 47 -19.47 -4.34 16.84
CA THR A 47 -19.79 -3.52 15.67
C THR A 47 -19.08 -2.17 15.71
N GLU A 48 -19.10 -1.47 16.85
CA GLU A 48 -18.42 -0.18 17.04
C GLU A 48 -16.93 -0.29 16.71
N GLN A 49 -16.27 -1.34 17.21
CA GLN A 49 -14.87 -1.61 16.91
C GLN A 49 -14.64 -1.83 15.42
N VAL A 50 -15.42 -2.70 14.77
CA VAL A 50 -15.31 -2.97 13.32
C VAL A 50 -15.50 -1.70 12.49
N VAL A 51 -16.50 -0.89 12.82
CA VAL A 51 -16.76 0.37 12.12
C VAL A 51 -15.61 1.36 12.34
N THR A 52 -15.08 1.44 13.55
CA THR A 52 -13.96 2.31 13.90
C THR A 52 -12.70 1.91 13.14
N ASP A 53 -12.36 0.62 13.10
CA ASP A 53 -11.21 0.10 12.37
C ASP A 53 -11.36 0.35 10.86
N ALA A 54 -12.55 0.12 10.31
CA ALA A 54 -12.83 0.40 8.90
C ALA A 54 -12.69 1.89 8.57
N ALA A 55 -13.19 2.77 9.43
CA ALA A 55 -13.07 4.22 9.26
C ALA A 55 -11.62 4.70 9.37
N VAL A 56 -10.84 4.18 10.33
CA VAL A 56 -9.41 4.47 10.48
C VAL A 56 -8.64 4.01 9.24
N ALA A 57 -8.89 2.78 8.78
CA ALA A 57 -8.25 2.23 7.59
C ALA A 57 -8.59 3.03 6.33
N HIS A 58 -9.86 3.41 6.15
CA HIS A 58 -10.28 4.24 5.02
C HIS A 58 -9.63 5.62 5.06
N ALA A 59 -9.68 6.32 6.19
CA ALA A 59 -9.00 7.61 6.34
C ALA A 59 -7.48 7.52 6.12
N GLY A 60 -6.86 6.38 6.47
CA GLY A 60 -5.47 6.09 6.14
C GLY A 60 -5.20 5.97 4.65
N ARG A 61 -6.07 5.28 3.90
CA ARG A 61 -5.98 5.18 2.43
C ARG A 61 -6.14 6.55 1.76
N GLU A 62 -7.16 7.31 2.14
CA GLU A 62 -7.39 8.66 1.59
C GLU A 62 -6.22 9.60 1.87
N ALA A 63 -5.64 9.53 3.07
CA ALA A 63 -4.44 10.31 3.40
C ALA A 63 -3.23 9.89 2.55
N ALA A 64 -3.05 8.59 2.31
CA ALA A 64 -1.99 8.09 1.44
C ALA A 64 -2.19 8.53 -0.02
N ASP A 65 -3.41 8.45 -0.54
CA ASP A 65 -3.78 8.90 -1.88
C ASP A 65 -3.51 10.39 -2.06
N ALA A 66 -3.90 11.21 -1.08
CA ALA A 66 -3.60 12.64 -1.08
C ALA A 66 -2.09 12.89 -1.15
N VAL A 67 -1.28 12.15 -0.39
CA VAL A 67 0.20 12.29 -0.42
C VAL A 67 0.78 11.82 -1.76
N TRP A 68 0.26 10.73 -2.34
CA TRP A 68 0.60 10.31 -3.71
C TRP A 68 0.23 11.37 -4.75
N LEU A 69 -0.78 12.19 -4.49
CA LEU A 69 -1.14 13.33 -5.32
C LEU A 69 -0.35 14.61 -5.00
N GLY A 70 0.56 14.57 -4.03
CA GLY A 70 1.48 15.66 -3.71
C GLY A 70 1.14 16.43 -2.43
N ALA A 71 0.12 16.02 -1.67
CA ALA A 71 -0.17 16.63 -0.38
C ALA A 71 0.99 16.41 0.61
N SER A 72 1.28 17.44 1.38
CA SER A 72 2.25 17.40 2.47
C SER A 72 1.57 17.04 3.80
N LEU A 73 2.37 16.72 4.83
CA LEU A 73 1.85 16.58 6.19
C LEU A 73 1.21 17.87 6.72
N ALA A 74 1.59 19.04 6.18
CA ALA A 74 0.97 20.31 6.54
C ALA A 74 -0.47 20.40 6.03
N ASP A 75 -0.72 19.92 4.81
CA ASP A 75 -2.05 19.92 4.21
C ASP A 75 -2.98 18.98 4.98
N LEU A 76 -2.50 17.79 5.35
CA LEU A 76 -3.24 16.87 6.21
C LEU A 76 -3.52 17.45 7.60
N SER A 77 -2.58 18.22 8.14
CA SER A 77 -2.75 18.90 9.43
C SER A 77 -3.85 19.96 9.35
N ALA A 78 -3.89 20.72 8.25
CA ALA A 78 -4.92 21.73 8.02
C ALA A 78 -6.32 21.11 7.93
N VAL A 79 -6.48 20.01 7.18
CA VAL A 79 -7.77 19.31 7.04
C VAL A 79 -8.25 18.69 8.36
N THR A 80 -7.32 18.17 9.18
CA THR A 80 -7.68 17.52 10.44
C THR A 80 -7.82 18.47 11.62
N GLY A 81 -7.42 19.74 11.47
CA GLY A 81 -7.32 20.71 12.57
C GLY A 81 -6.28 20.32 13.64
N LYS A 82 -5.35 19.41 13.31
CA LYS A 82 -4.33 18.89 14.24
C LYS A 82 -2.95 19.38 13.84
N THR A 83 -1.98 19.22 14.73
CA THR A 83 -0.58 19.56 14.44
C THR A 83 0.07 18.53 13.49
N ARG A 84 1.15 18.93 12.80
CA ARG A 84 1.96 18.02 11.95
C ARG A 84 2.48 16.81 12.72
N GLN A 85 2.87 16.99 13.98
CA GLN A 85 3.34 15.90 14.83
C GLN A 85 2.22 14.90 15.13
N ALA A 86 0.99 15.37 15.35
CA ALA A 86 -0.16 14.51 15.55
C ALA A 86 -0.51 13.72 14.27
N ALA A 87 -0.44 14.35 13.09
CA ALA A 87 -0.61 13.67 11.81
C ALA A 87 0.47 12.60 11.58
N ARG A 88 1.74 12.91 11.85
CA ARG A 88 2.86 11.96 11.77
C ARG A 88 2.71 10.78 12.74
N LYS A 89 2.23 11.02 13.96
CA LYS A 89 1.94 9.94 14.91
C LYS A 89 0.79 9.06 14.45
N LYS A 90 -0.23 9.65 13.83
CA LYS A 90 -1.42 8.93 13.33
C LYS A 90 -1.10 8.10 12.09
N TRP A 91 -0.25 8.61 11.19
CA TRP A 91 0.12 7.95 9.94
C TRP A 91 1.65 7.98 9.75
N PRO A 92 2.39 7.08 10.41
CA PRO A 92 3.85 7.11 10.42
C PRO A 92 4.48 6.92 9.04
N ASP A 93 3.81 6.17 8.16
CA ASP A 93 4.37 5.78 6.85
C ASP A 93 4.30 6.87 5.79
N LEU A 94 3.46 7.91 5.98
CA LEU A 94 3.25 8.96 4.97
C LEU A 94 4.51 9.77 4.66
N GLY A 95 5.45 9.87 5.60
CA GLY A 95 6.75 10.49 5.34
C GLY A 95 7.54 9.77 4.25
N SER A 96 7.48 8.43 4.22
CA SER A 96 8.12 7.63 3.18
C SER A 96 7.42 7.79 1.83
N VAL A 97 6.09 7.77 1.82
CA VAL A 97 5.27 7.98 0.62
C VAL A 97 5.56 9.34 -0.01
N TYR A 98 5.64 10.40 0.82
CA TYR A 98 5.96 11.75 0.34
C TYR A 98 7.34 11.81 -0.34
N ARG A 99 8.37 11.19 0.24
CA ARG A 99 9.72 11.15 -0.37
C ARG A 99 9.73 10.42 -1.70
N ARG A 100 9.14 9.22 -1.76
CA ARG A 100 8.99 8.44 -3.00
C ARG A 100 8.30 9.28 -4.06
N ARG A 101 7.13 9.84 -3.73
CA ARG A 101 6.36 10.68 -4.64
C ARG A 101 7.13 11.91 -5.14
N LYS A 102 7.88 12.59 -4.26
CA LYS A 102 8.69 13.77 -4.60
C LYS A 102 9.81 13.43 -5.58
N TRP A 103 10.48 12.29 -5.40
CA TRP A 103 11.51 11.84 -6.33
C TRP A 103 10.89 11.45 -7.68
N LEU A 104 9.84 10.61 -7.66
CA LEU A 104 9.14 10.14 -8.86
C LEU A 104 8.60 11.28 -9.73
N ALA A 105 8.19 12.40 -9.12
CA ALA A 105 7.73 13.60 -9.82
C ALA A 105 8.69 14.09 -10.91
N ASN A 106 9.99 13.88 -10.71
CA ASN A 106 11.06 14.38 -11.57
C ASN A 106 11.71 13.28 -12.41
N GLN A 107 11.23 12.03 -12.30
CA GLN A 107 11.94 10.84 -12.77
C GLN A 107 11.05 9.88 -13.57
N VAL A 108 9.84 10.30 -13.97
CA VAL A 108 8.90 9.45 -14.74
C VAL A 108 9.58 8.86 -15.99
N GLU A 109 10.10 9.73 -16.86
CA GLU A 109 10.78 9.32 -18.09
C GLU A 109 12.02 8.46 -17.82
N ALA A 110 12.80 8.80 -16.79
CA ALA A 110 14.01 8.06 -16.44
C ALA A 110 13.70 6.63 -15.98
N VAL A 111 12.63 6.46 -15.18
CA VAL A 111 12.18 5.14 -14.72
C VAL A 111 11.63 4.32 -15.88
N HIS A 112 10.77 4.91 -16.73
CA HIS A 112 10.25 4.20 -17.92
C HIS A 112 11.38 3.81 -18.87
N TYR A 113 12.32 4.71 -19.12
CA TYR A 113 13.47 4.44 -19.96
C TYR A 113 14.36 3.32 -19.40
N ALA A 114 14.67 3.33 -18.10
CA ALA A 114 15.45 2.28 -17.47
C ALA A 114 14.75 0.91 -17.54
N ALA A 115 13.44 0.87 -17.26
CA ALA A 115 12.65 -0.35 -17.37
C ALA A 115 12.60 -0.87 -18.82
N ARG A 116 12.45 0.02 -19.80
CA ARG A 116 12.47 -0.32 -21.23
C ARG A 116 13.83 -0.87 -21.66
N LEU A 117 14.93 -0.24 -21.25
CA LEU A 117 16.28 -0.76 -21.54
C LEU A 117 16.48 -2.18 -21.02
N LEU A 118 16.02 -2.48 -19.80
CA LEU A 118 16.10 -3.83 -19.25
C LEU A 118 15.22 -4.82 -20.02
N ALA A 119 14.00 -4.43 -20.38
CA ALA A 119 13.11 -5.27 -21.16
C ALA A 119 13.66 -5.56 -22.57
N ASP A 120 14.22 -4.55 -23.24
CA ASP A 120 14.78 -4.67 -24.59
C ASP A 120 16.06 -5.51 -24.61
N ALA A 121 16.86 -5.46 -23.53
CA ALA A 121 18.09 -6.24 -23.38
C ALA A 121 17.88 -7.61 -22.69
N ALA A 122 16.63 -8.01 -22.43
CA ALA A 122 16.30 -9.15 -21.57
C ALA A 122 16.90 -10.48 -22.05
N GLU A 123 16.96 -10.71 -23.37
CA GLU A 123 17.53 -11.92 -23.96
C GLU A 123 19.07 -11.98 -23.83
N GLN A 124 19.73 -10.82 -23.79
CA GLN A 124 21.18 -10.69 -23.69
C GLN A 124 21.65 -10.59 -22.23
N LEU A 125 20.75 -10.19 -21.32
CA LEU A 125 20.94 -10.27 -19.89
C LEU A 125 20.85 -11.74 -19.44
N THR A 126 21.98 -12.39 -19.25
CA THR A 126 22.01 -13.78 -18.76
C THR A 126 21.59 -13.85 -17.29
N PRO A 127 20.72 -14.80 -16.89
CA PRO A 127 20.33 -14.96 -15.50
C PRO A 127 21.50 -15.48 -14.65
N ALA A 128 21.70 -14.90 -13.45
CA ALA A 128 22.71 -15.38 -12.50
C ALA A 128 22.35 -16.76 -11.93
N LYS A 129 21.06 -17.00 -11.65
CA LYS A 129 20.52 -18.25 -11.09
C LYS A 129 19.07 -18.46 -11.55
N GLY A 130 18.77 -19.65 -12.07
CA GLY A 130 17.40 -20.12 -12.36
C GLY A 130 16.66 -19.33 -13.45
N GLY A 131 16.79 -19.76 -14.71
CA GLY A 131 16.21 -19.06 -15.87
C GLY A 131 14.70 -18.80 -15.78
N ALA A 132 13.91 -19.76 -15.27
CA ALA A 132 12.45 -19.61 -15.18
C ALA A 132 12.01 -18.45 -14.26
N ALA A 133 12.71 -18.20 -13.15
CA ALA A 133 12.36 -17.09 -12.25
C ALA A 133 12.72 -15.73 -12.86
N TYR A 134 13.81 -15.68 -13.64
CA TYR A 134 14.22 -14.49 -14.37
C TYR A 134 13.26 -14.18 -15.52
N GLU A 135 12.89 -15.18 -16.32
CA GLU A 135 11.87 -15.04 -17.38
C GLU A 135 10.55 -14.50 -16.82
N GLU A 136 10.06 -15.08 -15.70
CA GLU A 136 8.86 -14.57 -15.04
C GLU A 136 9.02 -13.13 -14.53
N ALA A 137 10.21 -12.75 -14.06
CA ALA A 137 10.49 -11.38 -13.63
C ALA A 137 10.47 -10.39 -14.81
N ILE A 138 10.99 -10.79 -15.97
CA ILE A 138 10.94 -10.00 -17.21
C ILE A 138 9.50 -9.83 -17.68
N ASP A 139 8.69 -10.90 -17.72
CA ASP A 139 7.28 -10.81 -18.12
C ASP A 139 6.53 -9.82 -17.22
N ARG A 140 6.74 -9.90 -15.90
CA ARG A 140 6.15 -8.98 -14.94
C ARG A 140 6.66 -7.54 -15.11
N LEU A 141 7.94 -7.35 -15.45
CA LEU A 141 8.51 -6.03 -15.74
C LEU A 141 7.84 -5.41 -16.97
N VAL A 142 7.72 -6.16 -18.07
CA VAL A 142 7.08 -5.71 -19.32
C VAL A 142 5.63 -5.32 -19.06
N ASP A 143 4.90 -6.16 -18.33
CA ASP A 143 3.52 -5.86 -17.96
C ASP A 143 3.39 -4.62 -17.06
N ALA A 144 4.29 -4.45 -16.09
CA ALA A 144 4.30 -3.29 -15.21
C ALA A 144 4.67 -2.00 -15.94
N LEU A 145 5.66 -2.06 -16.85
CA LEU A 145 6.04 -0.94 -17.70
C LEU A 145 4.83 -0.48 -18.53
N ARG A 146 4.15 -1.40 -19.21
CA ARG A 146 2.97 -1.10 -20.01
C ARG A 146 1.85 -0.45 -19.19
N ARG A 147 1.54 -0.98 -18.00
CA ARG A 147 0.52 -0.37 -17.12
C ARG A 147 0.91 1.03 -16.67
N SER A 148 2.18 1.21 -16.30
CA SER A 148 2.70 2.51 -15.86
C SER A 148 2.61 3.54 -16.99
N GLU A 149 3.06 3.20 -18.21
CA GLU A 149 2.97 4.10 -19.36
C GLU A 149 1.52 4.46 -19.71
N GLN A 150 0.60 3.49 -19.66
CA GLN A 150 -0.82 3.76 -19.85
C GLN A 150 -1.38 4.73 -18.79
N ALA A 151 -0.96 4.58 -17.53
CA ALA A 151 -1.40 5.44 -16.43
C ALA A 151 -0.85 6.88 -16.50
N PHE A 152 0.21 7.11 -17.28
CA PHE A 152 0.79 8.43 -17.58
C PHE A 152 0.47 8.95 -18.99
N GLY A 153 -0.32 8.21 -19.77
CA GLY A 153 -0.77 8.63 -21.09
C GLY A 153 -1.75 9.81 -21.06
N GLU A 154 -2.31 10.13 -22.24
CA GLU A 154 -3.18 11.30 -22.43
C GLU A 154 -4.54 11.20 -21.72
N GLN A 155 -4.98 9.98 -21.38
CA GLN A 155 -6.25 9.76 -20.70
C GLN A 155 -6.11 9.98 -19.20
N GLU A 156 -7.00 10.79 -18.63
CA GLU A 156 -7.06 10.99 -17.18
C GLU A 156 -7.47 9.67 -16.49
N PRO A 157 -6.66 9.14 -15.57
CA PRO A 157 -6.96 7.89 -14.89
C PRO A 157 -8.10 8.07 -13.88
N ALA A 158 -8.95 7.03 -13.73
CA ALA A 158 -10.02 7.02 -12.73
C ALA A 158 -9.50 7.11 -11.28
N ASP A 159 -8.29 6.59 -11.02
CA ASP A 159 -7.53 6.79 -9.79
C ASP A 159 -6.20 7.50 -10.13
N ALA A 160 -6.15 8.81 -9.88
CA ALA A 160 -4.96 9.62 -10.15
C ALA A 160 -3.78 9.32 -9.21
N ALA A 161 -4.00 8.68 -8.07
CA ALA A 161 -2.93 8.23 -7.17
C ALA A 161 -2.35 6.89 -7.65
N ALA A 162 -3.16 6.03 -8.29
CA ALA A 162 -2.70 4.74 -8.82
C ALA A 162 -1.52 4.88 -9.78
N ARG A 163 -1.51 5.86 -10.69
CA ARG A 163 -0.37 6.05 -11.62
C ARG A 163 0.98 6.18 -10.91
N TRP A 164 1.00 6.90 -9.78
CA TRP A 164 2.23 7.08 -9.01
C TRP A 164 2.64 5.81 -8.28
N ARG A 165 1.67 5.02 -7.80
CA ARG A 165 1.93 3.69 -7.23
C ARG A 165 2.46 2.71 -8.27
N GLU A 166 1.91 2.70 -9.49
CA GLU A 166 2.39 1.83 -10.57
C GLU A 166 3.83 2.19 -10.96
N LEU A 167 4.18 3.47 -11.02
CA LEU A 167 5.56 3.90 -11.27
C LEU A 167 6.50 3.54 -10.10
N ASP A 168 6.05 3.68 -8.86
CA ASP A 168 6.80 3.28 -7.67
C ASP A 168 7.06 1.77 -7.67
N GLU A 169 6.04 0.96 -7.97
CA GLU A 169 6.14 -0.49 -8.08
C GLU A 169 7.05 -0.92 -9.23
N LEU A 170 6.99 -0.24 -10.37
CA LEU A 170 7.86 -0.49 -11.52
C LEU A 170 9.34 -0.42 -11.11
N ILE A 171 9.76 0.64 -10.41
CA ILE A 171 11.16 0.79 -9.99
C ILE A 171 11.51 -0.07 -8.77
N ASP A 172 10.73 0.01 -7.69
CA ASP A 172 11.10 -0.57 -6.40
C ASP A 172 10.99 -2.10 -6.38
N ARG A 173 10.04 -2.65 -7.17
CA ARG A 173 9.80 -4.09 -7.25
C ARG A 173 10.35 -4.68 -8.54
N HIS A 174 9.88 -4.23 -9.69
CA HIS A 174 10.11 -4.96 -10.94
C HIS A 174 11.53 -4.77 -11.48
N VAL A 175 11.99 -3.53 -11.62
CA VAL A 175 13.37 -3.23 -12.02
C VAL A 175 14.36 -3.85 -11.03
N ARG A 176 14.15 -3.67 -9.72
CA ARG A 176 14.98 -4.29 -8.68
C ARG A 176 15.06 -5.80 -8.81
N THR A 177 13.92 -6.50 -8.94
CA THR A 177 13.89 -7.96 -9.02
C THR A 177 14.66 -8.48 -10.25
N VAL A 178 14.53 -7.81 -11.40
CA VAL A 178 15.28 -8.18 -12.61
C VAL A 178 16.79 -8.00 -12.40
N LEU A 179 17.21 -6.87 -11.84
CA LEU A 179 18.62 -6.61 -11.54
C LEU A 179 19.19 -7.59 -10.50
N ASP A 180 18.42 -7.97 -9.48
CA ASP A 180 18.83 -8.95 -8.46
C ASP A 180 19.02 -10.37 -9.03
N LEU A 181 18.32 -10.70 -10.12
CA LEU A 181 18.37 -12.00 -10.78
C LEU A 181 19.34 -12.05 -11.96
N ALA A 182 19.69 -10.90 -12.55
CA ALA A 182 20.63 -10.80 -13.66
C ALA A 182 22.07 -11.10 -13.22
N ALA A 183 22.88 -11.63 -14.14
CA ALA A 183 24.33 -11.76 -13.92
C ALA A 183 24.98 -10.38 -13.82
N PRO A 184 25.99 -10.20 -12.94
CA PRO A 184 26.64 -8.91 -12.72
C PRO A 184 27.47 -8.42 -13.91
N ASP A 185 27.97 -9.35 -14.75
CA ASP A 185 28.83 -9.05 -15.90
C ASP A 185 28.21 -9.66 -17.18
N PRO A 186 27.29 -8.94 -17.86
CA PRO A 186 26.74 -9.39 -19.14
C PRO A 186 27.83 -9.48 -20.19
N ALA A 187 27.81 -10.53 -21.02
CA ALA A 187 28.79 -10.70 -22.09
C ALA A 187 28.61 -9.69 -23.24
N ASP A 188 27.41 -9.10 -23.36
CA ASP A 188 27.05 -8.12 -24.38
C ASP A 188 27.07 -6.69 -23.82
N GLY A 189 27.71 -5.77 -24.54
CA GLY A 189 27.88 -4.40 -24.08
C GLY A 189 26.58 -3.58 -24.01
N SER A 190 25.54 -3.95 -24.76
CA SER A 190 24.23 -3.30 -24.67
C SER A 190 23.46 -3.75 -23.43
N ALA A 191 23.56 -5.04 -23.08
CA ALA A 191 23.03 -5.57 -21.83
C ALA A 191 23.74 -4.99 -20.60
N ASP A 192 25.07 -4.84 -20.67
CA ASP A 192 25.85 -4.19 -19.61
C ASP A 192 25.43 -2.72 -19.41
N PHE A 193 25.27 -1.97 -20.49
CA PHE A 193 24.76 -0.59 -20.44
C PHE A 193 23.36 -0.51 -19.82
N ALA A 194 22.44 -1.41 -20.20
CA ALA A 194 21.09 -1.44 -19.66
C ALA A 194 21.08 -1.73 -18.15
N ALA A 195 21.82 -2.75 -17.71
CA ALA A 195 21.94 -3.11 -16.30
C ALA A 195 22.57 -1.98 -15.47
N HIS A 196 23.67 -1.39 -15.94
CA HIS A 196 24.34 -0.27 -15.28
C HIS A 196 23.44 0.97 -15.19
N GLY A 197 22.76 1.32 -16.29
CA GLY A 197 21.83 2.45 -16.33
C GLY A 197 20.67 2.29 -15.34
N ALA A 198 20.02 1.12 -15.34
CA ALA A 198 18.93 0.83 -14.41
C ALA A 198 19.40 0.77 -12.94
N THR A 199 20.58 0.20 -12.69
CA THR A 199 21.20 0.18 -11.35
C THR A 199 21.46 1.60 -10.83
N GLY A 200 21.91 2.51 -11.70
CA GLY A 200 22.09 3.92 -11.36
C GLY A 200 20.78 4.57 -10.92
N VAL A 201 19.71 4.41 -11.71
CA VAL A 201 18.38 4.95 -11.37
C VAL A 201 17.87 4.39 -10.04
N LEU A 202 17.97 3.07 -9.84
CA LEU A 202 17.55 2.41 -8.60
C LEU A 202 18.36 2.88 -7.38
N THR A 203 19.67 3.07 -7.53
CA THR A 203 20.53 3.59 -6.46
C THR A 203 20.10 4.99 -6.04
N TYR A 204 19.82 5.88 -6.99
CA TYR A 204 19.32 7.22 -6.68
C TYR A 204 17.93 7.20 -6.04
N TYR A 205 17.06 6.29 -6.49
CA TYR A 205 15.76 6.05 -5.85
C TYR A 205 15.95 5.63 -4.38
N ASP A 206 16.83 4.66 -4.11
CA ASP A 206 17.10 4.18 -2.75
C ASP A 206 17.67 5.29 -1.86
N MET A 207 18.63 6.07 -2.36
CA MET A 207 19.18 7.20 -1.62
C MET A 207 18.11 8.24 -1.27
N ALA A 208 17.22 8.56 -2.22
CA ALA A 208 16.19 9.57 -2.02
C ALA A 208 15.07 9.12 -1.06
N THR A 209 14.84 7.81 -0.95
CA THR A 209 13.67 7.26 -0.24
C THR A 209 14.03 6.70 1.14
N THR A 210 15.26 6.19 1.30
CA THR A 210 15.79 5.63 2.55
C THR A 210 16.50 6.66 3.45
N SER A 211 16.90 7.83 2.91
CA SER A 211 17.54 8.88 3.72
C SER A 211 16.71 9.23 4.96
N LYS A 212 17.36 9.10 6.13
CA LYS A 212 16.79 9.39 7.45
C LYS A 212 16.91 10.87 7.86
N ASP A 213 17.48 11.72 7.03
CA ASP A 213 17.72 13.14 7.34
C ASP A 213 16.75 14.02 6.54
N ALA A 214 16.06 15.04 7.07
CA ALA A 214 16.02 15.68 8.38
C ALA A 214 14.60 16.28 8.60
#